data_AF-A0A847V0G6-F1
#
_entry.id   AF-A0A847V0G6-F1
#
_cell.length_a   1.000
_cell.length_b   1.000
_cell.length_c   1.000
_cell.angle_alpha   90.00
_cell.angle_beta   90.00
_cell.angle_gamma   90.00
#
_symmetry.space_group_name_H-M   'P 1'
#
loop_
_entity.id
_entity.type
_entity.pdbx_description
1 polymer ?
#
loop_
_entity_poly.entity_id
_entity_poly.type
_entity_poly.pdbx_seq_one_letter_code
_entity_poly.pdbx_strand_id
1 'polypeptide(L)'
;MEETRNEILSRPGLGDVKAVKDDRVYIITSGIVGGAPSVIGDLYLARWFHPNLFEDIDPEAVHRELLQKFLGLELEGVYVYP
;
A
#
# COMPACT_ATOMS: atom_id res chain seq x y z
N MET A 1 3.51 3.91 10.75
CA MET A 1 4.14 3.89 9.42
C MET A 1 4.71 5.24 9.01
N GLU A 2 4.14 6.36 9.47
CA GLU A 2 4.70 7.71 9.26
C GLU A 2 6.17 7.82 9.67
N GLU A 3 6.53 7.38 10.88
CA GLU A 3 7.92 7.37 11.34
C GLU A 3 8.85 6.58 10.40
N THR A 4 8.42 5.41 9.94
CA THR A 4 9.15 4.60 8.95
C THR A 4 9.33 5.34 7.63
N ARG A 5 8.30 6.07 7.16
CA ARG A 5 8.40 6.86 5.92
C ARG A 5 9.40 8.00 6.12
N ASN A 6 9.32 8.71 7.23
CA ASN A 6 10.20 9.83 7.54
C ASN A 6 11.66 9.38 7.68
N GLU A 7 11.89 8.21 8.29
CA GLU A 7 13.22 7.58 8.31
C GLU A 7 13.73 7.32 6.88
N ILE A 8 12.93 6.68 6.02
CA ILE A 8 13.30 6.44 4.61
C ILE A 8 13.61 7.76 3.89
N LEU A 9 12.75 8.77 4.04
CA LEU A 9 12.93 10.09 3.42
C LEU A 9 14.20 10.81 3.90
N SER A 10 14.66 10.53 5.13
CA SER A 10 15.88 11.12 5.68
C SER A 10 17.18 10.50 5.15
N ARG A 11 17.10 9.39 4.41
CA ARG A 11 18.31 8.67 3.94
C ARG A 11 19.08 9.50 2.91
N PRO A 12 20.41 9.64 3.07
CA PRO A 12 21.25 10.34 2.10
C PRO A 12 21.06 9.80 0.68
N GLY A 13 20.89 10.70 -0.28
CA GLY A 13 20.70 10.37 -1.69
C GLY A 13 19.25 10.16 -2.12
N LEU A 14 18.30 9.93 -1.21
CA LEU A 14 16.88 9.80 -1.57
C LEU A 14 16.19 11.16 -1.77
N GLY A 15 16.62 12.23 -1.11
CA GLY A 15 16.00 13.56 -1.24
C GLY A 15 15.92 14.09 -2.67
N ASP A 16 16.84 13.66 -3.55
CA ASP A 16 16.91 14.14 -4.93
C ASP A 16 16.16 13.30 -5.96
N VAL A 17 15.67 12.12 -5.59
CA VAL A 17 14.97 11.24 -6.53
C VAL A 17 13.60 11.80 -6.87
N LYS A 18 13.15 11.56 -8.11
CA LYS A 18 11.87 12.06 -8.60
C LYS A 18 10.68 11.65 -7.71
N ALA A 19 10.67 10.42 -7.21
CA ALA A 19 9.59 9.93 -6.36
C ALA A 19 9.45 10.74 -5.06
N VAL A 20 10.54 11.22 -4.46
CA VAL A 20 10.50 12.07 -3.26
C VAL A 20 10.05 13.48 -3.61
N LYS A 21 10.56 14.05 -4.71
CA LYS A 21 10.19 15.39 -5.19
C LYS A 21 8.71 15.50 -5.58
N ASP A 22 8.14 14.42 -6.12
CA ASP A 22 6.74 14.34 -6.54
C ASP A 22 5.79 13.83 -5.44
N ASP A 23 6.28 13.64 -4.20
CA ASP A 23 5.54 13.08 -3.05
C ASP A 23 4.92 11.68 -3.29
N ARG A 24 5.55 10.88 -4.16
CA ARG A 24 5.13 9.51 -4.52
C ARG A 24 5.96 8.45 -3.81
N VAL A 25 5.97 8.51 -2.48
CA VAL A 25 6.68 7.55 -1.63
C VAL A 25 5.70 6.80 -0.75
N TYR A 26 5.59 5.49 -1.01
CA TYR A 26 4.66 4.58 -0.35
C TYR A 26 5.39 3.47 0.40
N ILE A 27 4.73 2.93 1.41
CA ILE A 27 5.07 1.82 2.27
C ILE A 27 3.97 0.79 2.07
N ILE A 28 4.38 -0.46 1.90
CA ILE A 28 3.50 -1.60 1.84
C ILE A 28 4.11 -2.72 2.67
N THR A 29 3.29 -3.39 3.47
CA THR A 29 3.76 -4.51 4.29
C THR A 29 3.97 -5.76 3.45
N SER A 30 4.96 -6.58 3.83
CA SER A 30 5.17 -7.90 3.25
C SER A 30 3.96 -8.82 3.35
N GLY A 31 3.07 -8.58 4.33
CA GLY A 31 1.89 -9.39 4.61
C GLY A 31 0.82 -9.37 3.52
N ILE A 32 0.81 -8.37 2.64
CA ILE A 32 -0.18 -8.24 1.54
C ILE A 32 0.45 -8.25 0.15
N VAL A 33 1.76 -8.44 0.03
CA VAL A 33 2.48 -8.56 -1.25
C VAL A 33 2.95 -9.99 -1.54
N GLY A 34 2.59 -10.94 -0.67
CA GLY A 34 2.93 -12.35 -0.83
C GLY A 34 1.84 -13.26 -0.27
N GLY A 35 1.82 -14.50 -0.75
CA GLY A 35 0.83 -15.50 -0.33
C GLY A 35 -0.58 -15.22 -0.84
N ALA A 36 -1.58 -15.81 -0.19
CA ALA A 36 -2.98 -15.68 -0.56
C ALA A 36 -3.52 -14.23 -0.62
N PRO A 37 -3.12 -13.28 0.25
CA PRO A 37 -3.61 -11.90 0.18
C PRO A 37 -2.84 -11.02 -0.83
N SER A 38 -1.93 -11.58 -1.66
CA SER A 38 -1.11 -10.78 -2.60
C SER A 38 -1.91 -9.89 -3.53
N VAL A 39 -3.13 -10.32 -3.89
CA VAL A 39 -4.06 -9.54 -4.71
C VAL A 39 -4.34 -8.16 -4.11
N ILE A 40 -4.34 -8.01 -2.79
CA ILE A 40 -4.55 -6.73 -2.12
C ILE A 40 -3.38 -5.79 -2.41
N GLY A 41 -2.14 -6.29 -2.28
CA GLY A 41 -0.95 -5.51 -2.63
C GLY A 41 -0.92 -5.13 -4.11
N ASP A 42 -1.31 -6.05 -4.99
CA ASP A 42 -1.40 -5.78 -6.44
C ASP A 42 -2.38 -4.64 -6.74
N LEU A 43 -3.52 -4.58 -6.06
CA LEU A 43 -4.50 -3.49 -6.22
C LEU A 43 -3.96 -2.14 -5.72
N TYR A 44 -3.23 -2.11 -4.61
CA TYR A 44 -2.56 -0.89 -4.15
C TYR A 44 -1.50 -0.42 -5.16
N LEU A 45 -0.66 -1.32 -5.66
CA LEU A 45 0.34 -1.00 -6.68
C LEU A 45 -0.32 -0.49 -7.97
N ALA A 46 -1.38 -1.15 -8.44
CA ALA A 46 -2.13 -0.74 -9.61
C ALA A 46 -2.71 0.67 -9.46
N ARG A 47 -3.33 0.97 -8.31
CA ARG A 47 -3.86 2.31 -7.99
C ARG A 47 -2.76 3.36 -7.89
N TRP A 48 -1.60 3.05 -7.30
CA TRP A 48 -0.48 3.98 -7.23
C TRP A 48 0.17 4.25 -8.58
N PHE A 49 0.25 3.26 -9.46
CA PHE A 49 0.86 3.40 -10.79
C PHE A 49 -0.08 4.05 -11.79
N HIS A 50 -1.37 3.73 -11.72
CA HIS A 50 -2.40 4.12 -12.69
C HIS A 50 -3.68 4.60 -11.99
N PRO A 51 -3.66 5.70 -11.22
CA PRO A 51 -4.80 6.10 -10.39
C PRO A 51 -6.09 6.32 -11.19
N ASN A 52 -6.00 6.85 -12.42
CA ASN A 52 -7.17 7.09 -13.27
C ASN A 52 -7.80 5.80 -13.82
N LEU A 53 -7.03 4.71 -13.93
CA LEU A 53 -7.56 3.42 -14.43
C LEU A 53 -8.19 2.58 -13.32
N PHE A 54 -7.86 2.87 -12.07
CA PHE A 54 -8.28 2.12 -10.87
C PHE A 54 -8.98 3.04 -9.86
N GLU A 55 -9.59 4.13 -10.33
CA GLU A 55 -10.23 5.13 -9.46
C GLU A 55 -11.44 4.57 -8.73
N ASP A 56 -12.14 3.64 -9.37
CA ASP A 56 -13.35 2.94 -8.93
C ASP A 56 -13.08 1.77 -7.96
N ILE A 57 -11.81 1.40 -7.79
CA ILE A 57 -11.39 0.29 -6.94
C ILE A 57 -10.90 0.83 -5.60
N ASP A 58 -11.51 0.31 -4.51
CA ASP A 58 -11.06 0.48 -3.14
C ASP A 58 -10.33 -0.79 -2.65
N PRO A 59 -8.99 -0.81 -2.61
CA PRO A 59 -8.24 -1.99 -2.18
C PRO A 59 -8.49 -2.38 -0.72
N GLU A 60 -8.85 -1.44 0.16
CA GLU A 60 -9.16 -1.73 1.56
C GLU A 60 -10.49 -2.48 1.68
N ALA A 61 -11.51 -2.05 0.92
CA ALA A 61 -12.79 -2.74 0.85
C ALA A 61 -12.62 -4.19 0.35
N VAL A 62 -11.79 -4.41 -0.68
CA VAL A 62 -11.48 -5.75 -1.18
C VAL A 62 -10.75 -6.59 -0.13
N HIS A 63 -9.82 -5.99 0.63
CA HIS A 63 -9.12 -6.69 1.71
C HIS A 63 -10.09 -7.13 2.81
N ARG A 64 -11.00 -6.24 3.21
CA ARG A 64 -12.03 -6.54 4.20
C ARG A 64 -12.95 -7.67 3.73
N GLU A 65 -13.40 -7.63 2.47
CA GLU A 65 -14.21 -8.71 1.89
C GLU A 65 -13.47 -10.04 1.91
N LEU A 66 -12.19 -10.05 1.51
CA LEU A 66 -11.37 -11.27 1.49
C LEU A 66 -11.24 -11.88 2.89
N LEU A 67 -10.90 -11.08 3.90
CA LEU A 67 -10.75 -11.56 5.28
C LEU A 67 -12.09 -12.08 5.83
N GLN A 68 -13.18 -11.36 5.61
CA GLN A 68 -14.48 -11.74 6.10
C GLN A 68 -14.99 -13.03 5.44
N LYS A 69 -14.85 -13.13 4.11
CA LYS A 69 -15.37 -14.25 3.31
C LYS A 69 -14.60 -15.55 3.52
N PHE A 70 -13.27 -15.48 3.61
CA PHE A 70 -12.43 -16.68 3.62
C PHE A 70 -11.87 -17.03 4.99
N LEU A 71 -11.73 -16.05 5.89
CA LEU A 71 -11.13 -16.26 7.21
C LEU A 71 -12.10 -15.96 8.37
N GLY A 72 -13.24 -15.31 8.10
CA GLY A 72 -14.17 -14.88 9.15
C GLY A 72 -13.55 -13.84 10.10
N LEU A 73 -12.58 -13.07 9.62
CA LEU A 73 -11.86 -12.05 10.38
C LEU A 73 -12.25 -10.65 9.92
N GLU A 74 -12.18 -9.70 10.84
CA GLU A 74 -12.27 -8.28 10.53
C GLU A 74 -10.89 -7.75 10.13
N LEU A 75 -10.87 -6.69 9.30
CA LEU A 75 -9.63 -6.02 8.92
C LEU A 75 -9.13 -5.16 10.08
N GLU A 76 -7.95 -5.48 10.61
CA GLU A 76 -7.32 -4.75 11.72
C GLU A 76 -5.94 -4.23 11.34
N GLY A 77 -5.61 -3.02 11.79
CA GLY A 77 -4.30 -2.41 11.59
C GLY A 77 -4.14 -1.69 10.24
N VAL A 78 -2.90 -1.34 9.93
CA VAL A 78 -2.52 -0.54 8.76
C VAL A 78 -1.50 -1.33 7.94
N TYR A 79 -1.81 -1.57 6.66
CA TYR A 79 -0.98 -2.41 5.77
C TYR A 79 -0.24 -1.62 4.68
N VAL A 80 -0.63 -0.36 4.48
CA VAL A 80 -0.02 0.58 3.52
C VAL A 80 0.04 1.99 4.12
N TYR A 81 0.91 2.84 3.58
CA TYR A 81 1.05 4.25 3.97
C TYR A 81 1.88 5.01 2.92
N PRO A 82 1.75 6.32 2.69
CA PRO A 82 0.64 7.18 3.10
C PRO A 82 -0.62 6.83 2.32
#